data_AF-A0A6J8DQI3-F1
#
_entry.id   AF-A0A6J8DQI3-F1
#
_cell.length_a   1.000
_cell.length_b   1.000
_cell.length_c   1.000
_cell.angle_alpha   90.00
_cell.angle_beta   90.00
_cell.angle_gamma   90.00
#
_symmetry.space_group_name_H-M   'P 1'
#
loop_
_entity.id
_entity.type
_entity.pdbx_description
1 polymer ?
#
loop_
_entity_poly.entity_id
_entity_poly.type
_entity_poly.pdbx_seq_one_letter_code
_entity_poly.pdbx_strand_id
1 'polypeptide(L)'
;MLGQEIFSQNFMICNINQDEILGQDFLLKEVSKVNYQRMVLHTIHNQEIQCWIGGKAIMICRVEIKDNMTIPPMTSTMMPVEIPGVNHLTEYGFIEGTTGTAKSTLTIPGIINTQDQAHFVNVVNYGDNEVKLYKKETIGTCESYTEHHLNPEQIRTLQKDCFTASEEIPEHLTDLLQRSSTYLIEDQRQQLSRLLSQYQNVFSRTDDDIGRTDLVTHRINTGNAIPFRQRSRRMPLGKQEMEKSEVNRMLDKGIIEPSSSPWASNIVLVMKKMAALGAVLITGF
;
A
#
# COMPACT_ATOMS: atom_id res chain seq x y z
N MET A 1 -18.88 27.88 -23.31
CA MET A 1 -20.19 28.03 -24.00
C MET A 1 -20.80 26.65 -24.07
N LEU A 2 -22.04 26.49 -23.61
CA LEU A 2 -22.75 25.20 -23.58
C LEU A 2 -24.02 25.37 -24.41
N GLY A 3 -24.10 24.69 -25.55
CA GLY A 3 -25.15 24.97 -26.54
C GLY A 3 -24.98 26.38 -27.12
N GLN A 4 -26.02 27.21 -27.01
CA GLN A 4 -26.01 28.61 -27.49
C GLN A 4 -25.79 29.63 -26.35
N GLU A 5 -25.60 29.17 -25.11
CA GLU A 5 -25.51 30.05 -23.95
C GLU A 5 -24.09 30.11 -23.36
N ILE A 6 -23.78 31.28 -22.80
CA ILE A 6 -22.53 31.56 -22.11
C ILE A 6 -22.81 31.51 -20.62
N PHE A 7 -22.16 30.56 -19.94
CA PHE A 7 -22.21 30.42 -18.49
C PHE A 7 -20.91 30.93 -17.88
N SER A 8 -21.00 31.51 -16.69
CA SER A 8 -19.84 31.90 -15.88
C SER A 8 -19.75 30.98 -14.67
N GLN A 9 -18.60 30.32 -14.52
CA GLN A 9 -18.32 29.35 -13.47
C GLN A 9 -16.88 29.55 -12.98
N ASN A 10 -16.68 29.48 -11.66
CA ASN A 10 -15.34 29.50 -11.08
C ASN A 10 -14.77 28.09 -11.12
N PHE A 11 -13.53 27.95 -11.60
CA PHE A 11 -12.82 26.68 -11.67
C PHE A 11 -11.60 26.70 -10.75
N MET A 12 -11.34 25.57 -10.10
CA MET A 12 -10.03 25.30 -9.50
C MET A 12 -9.14 24.67 -10.57
N ILE A 13 -8.02 25.31 -10.89
CA ILE A 13 -7.08 24.80 -11.89
C ILE A 13 -6.09 23.87 -11.19
N CYS A 14 -6.19 22.58 -11.51
CA CYS A 14 -5.23 21.56 -11.09
C CYS A 14 -4.44 21.08 -12.32
N ASN A 15 -3.19 20.64 -12.12
CA ASN A 15 -2.34 20.14 -13.19
C ASN A 15 -2.76 18.71 -13.60
N ILE A 16 -3.94 18.59 -14.22
CA ILE A 16 -4.57 17.33 -14.65
C ILE A 16 -4.76 17.39 -16.16
N ASN A 17 -4.37 16.32 -16.88
CA ASN A 17 -4.50 16.21 -18.34
C ASN A 17 -5.90 15.76 -18.80
N GLN A 18 -6.95 16.00 -18.01
CA GLN A 18 -8.31 15.60 -18.33
C GLN A 18 -9.13 16.80 -18.81
N ASP A 19 -10.14 16.53 -19.64
CA ASP A 19 -11.12 17.52 -20.06
C ASP A 19 -11.80 18.17 -18.82
N GLU A 20 -12.16 19.44 -18.94
CA GLU A 20 -12.79 20.22 -17.87
C GLU A 20 -14.04 19.52 -17.33
N ILE A 21 -14.06 19.21 -16.03
CA ILE A 21 -15.20 18.56 -15.38
C ILE A 21 -16.14 19.63 -14.83
N LEU A 22 -17.38 19.65 -15.32
CA LEU A 22 -18.45 20.45 -14.72
C LEU A 22 -18.90 19.81 -13.41
N GLY A 23 -18.67 20.53 -12.31
CA GLY A 23 -18.99 20.06 -10.97
C GLY A 23 -20.48 20.07 -10.64
N GLN A 24 -20.81 19.47 -9.50
CA GLN A 24 -22.16 19.44 -8.95
C GLN A 24 -22.70 20.86 -8.69
N ASP A 25 -21.85 21.81 -8.36
CA ASP A 25 -22.17 23.22 -8.15
C ASP A 25 -22.76 23.89 -9.40
N PHE A 26 -22.16 23.64 -10.57
CA PHE A 26 -22.70 24.08 -11.85
C PHE A 26 -24.05 23.40 -12.14
N LEU A 27 -24.12 22.08 -11.95
CA LEU A 27 -25.33 21.31 -12.22
C LEU A 27 -26.52 21.79 -11.36
N LEU A 28 -26.31 22.01 -10.07
CA LEU A 28 -27.36 22.49 -9.17
C LEU A 28 -27.87 23.89 -9.51
N LYS A 29 -27.01 24.73 -10.09
CA LYS A 29 -27.33 26.13 -10.40
C LYS A 29 -28.01 26.28 -11.76
N GLU A 30 -27.53 25.57 -12.77
CA GLU A 30 -27.87 25.83 -14.16
C GLU A 30 -28.72 24.72 -14.80
N VAL A 31 -28.85 23.55 -14.16
CA VAL A 31 -29.54 22.37 -14.71
C VAL A 31 -30.86 22.12 -13.99
N SER A 32 -31.97 22.15 -14.74
CA SER A 32 -33.30 21.88 -14.23
C SER A 32 -33.64 20.39 -14.23
N LYS A 33 -33.22 19.66 -15.27
CA LYS A 33 -33.51 18.23 -15.42
C LYS A 33 -32.50 17.52 -16.30
N VAL A 34 -32.12 16.30 -15.92
CA VAL A 34 -31.35 15.39 -16.76
C VAL A 34 -32.25 14.27 -17.25
N ASN A 35 -32.27 14.04 -18.56
CA ASN A 35 -32.99 12.94 -19.20
C ASN A 35 -32.00 11.91 -19.73
N TYR A 36 -31.80 10.83 -18.97
CA TYR A 36 -30.88 9.75 -19.33
C TYR A 36 -31.35 8.93 -20.54
N GLN A 37 -32.66 8.84 -20.81
CA GLN A 37 -33.17 8.09 -21.96
C GLN A 37 -32.87 8.79 -23.29
N ARG A 38 -32.98 10.13 -23.30
CA ARG A 38 -32.68 10.96 -24.46
C ARG A 38 -31.24 11.49 -24.45
N MET A 39 -30.48 11.23 -23.39
CA MET A 39 -29.14 11.77 -23.14
C MET A 39 -29.13 13.30 -23.31
N VAL A 40 -30.07 14.00 -22.67
CA VAL A 40 -30.19 15.46 -22.79
C VAL A 40 -30.27 16.11 -21.41
N LEU A 41 -29.65 17.28 -21.32
CA LEU A 41 -29.63 18.12 -20.14
C LEU A 41 -30.49 19.34 -20.43
N HIS A 42 -31.51 19.55 -19.60
CA HIS A 42 -32.35 20.73 -19.65
C HIS A 42 -31.80 21.77 -18.69
N THR A 43 -31.48 22.95 -19.20
CA THR A 43 -31.04 24.07 -18.38
C THR A 43 -32.24 24.77 -17.73
N ILE A 44 -31.99 25.63 -16.74
CA ILE A 44 -33.01 26.52 -16.18
C ILE A 44 -33.51 27.57 -17.20
N HIS A 45 -32.72 27.86 -18.24
CA HIS A 45 -33.07 28.75 -19.34
C HIS A 45 -33.87 28.03 -20.45
N ASN A 46 -34.39 26.83 -20.16
CA ASN A 46 -35.21 26.04 -21.08
C ASN A 46 -34.47 25.64 -22.38
N GLN A 47 -33.13 25.57 -22.36
CA GLN A 47 -32.35 24.97 -23.43
C GLN A 47 -32.21 23.47 -23.22
N GLU A 48 -32.28 22.72 -24.31
CA GLU A 48 -31.95 21.30 -24.34
C GLU A 48 -30.53 21.13 -24.90
N ILE A 49 -29.61 20.67 -24.07
CA ILE A 49 -28.23 20.38 -24.45
C ILE A 49 -28.12 18.88 -24.67
N GLN A 50 -27.76 18.49 -25.89
CA GLN A 50 -27.48 17.09 -26.21
C GLN A 50 -26.21 16.66 -25.49
N CYS A 51 -26.34 15.73 -24.55
CA CYS A 51 -25.23 15.04 -23.96
C CYS A 51 -24.84 13.87 -24.86
N TRP A 52 -23.56 13.62 -24.96
CA TRP A 52 -23.03 12.37 -25.47
C TRP A 52 -22.21 11.74 -24.36
N ILE A 53 -22.06 10.43 -24.45
CA ILE A 53 -21.08 9.72 -23.64
C ILE A 53 -19.73 9.97 -24.30
N GLY A 54 -18.92 10.84 -23.71
CA GLY A 54 -17.55 11.09 -24.17
C GLY A 54 -16.64 9.89 -23.93
N GLY A 55 -15.73 9.65 -24.89
CA GLY A 55 -14.60 8.72 -24.75
C GLY A 55 -14.92 7.23 -24.93
N LYS A 56 -14.42 6.62 -26.02
CA LYS A 56 -13.93 5.24 -25.91
C LYS A 56 -12.64 5.32 -25.10
N ALA A 57 -12.67 5.05 -23.80
CA ALA A 57 -11.53 4.42 -23.08
C ALA A 57 -11.67 4.37 -21.55
N ILE A 58 -12.50 5.16 -20.86
CA ILE A 58 -12.45 5.19 -19.39
C ILE A 58 -13.86 5.27 -18.80
N MET A 59 -14.58 4.15 -18.90
CA MET A 59 -15.77 3.90 -18.11
C MET A 59 -15.38 3.07 -16.89
N ILE A 60 -15.95 3.41 -15.74
CA ILE A 60 -15.85 2.61 -14.52
C ILE A 60 -17.23 2.05 -14.23
N CYS A 61 -17.34 0.73 -14.23
CA CYS A 61 -18.55 0.02 -13.84
C CYS A 61 -18.39 -0.54 -12.43
N ARG A 62 -19.48 -0.65 -11.69
CA ARG A 62 -19.45 -1.37 -10.41
C ARG A 62 -19.47 -2.88 -10.65
N VAL A 63 -18.83 -3.62 -9.76
CA VAL A 63 -18.82 -5.09 -9.77
C VAL A 63 -19.73 -5.57 -8.64
N GLU A 64 -20.77 -6.30 -8.99
CA GLU A 64 -21.79 -6.80 -8.07
C GLU A 64 -21.69 -8.31 -7.90
N ILE A 65 -21.97 -8.82 -6.70
CA ILE A 65 -22.03 -10.26 -6.44
C ILE A 65 -23.23 -10.88 -7.14
N LYS A 66 -23.01 -11.94 -7.91
CA LYS A 66 -24.06 -12.62 -8.69
C LYS A 66 -25.00 -13.44 -7.80
N ASP A 67 -24.44 -14.16 -6.82
CA ASP A 67 -25.16 -15.09 -5.95
C ASP A 67 -24.66 -14.99 -4.51
N ASN A 68 -25.56 -15.22 -3.55
CA ASN A 68 -25.20 -15.21 -2.13
C ASN A 68 -24.14 -16.28 -1.85
N MET A 69 -23.12 -15.94 -1.07
CA MET A 69 -22.06 -16.87 -0.72
C MET A 69 -21.56 -16.62 0.71
N THR A 70 -21.18 -17.69 1.41
CA THR A 70 -20.52 -17.61 2.71
C THR A 70 -19.09 -18.07 2.55
N ILE A 71 -18.14 -17.24 2.96
CA ILE A 71 -16.70 -17.52 2.89
C ILE A 71 -16.21 -17.86 4.30
N PRO A 72 -15.72 -19.09 4.56
CA PRO A 72 -15.11 -19.47 5.83
C PRO A 72 -13.92 -18.57 6.20
N PRO A 73 -13.54 -18.50 7.49
CA PRO A 73 -12.37 -17.74 7.92
C PRO A 73 -11.08 -18.29 7.31
N MET A 74 -10.13 -17.39 7.01
CA MET A 74 -8.81 -17.73 6.44
C MET A 74 -8.87 -18.55 5.14
N THR A 75 -9.83 -18.27 4.27
CA THR A 75 -9.99 -18.97 2.98
C THR A 75 -10.17 -18.00 1.81
N SER A 76 -9.89 -18.50 0.60
CA SER A 76 -10.13 -17.79 -0.67
C SER A 76 -11.12 -18.54 -1.54
N THR A 77 -11.96 -17.82 -2.29
CA THR A 77 -12.91 -18.42 -3.24
C THR A 77 -13.04 -17.58 -4.51
N MET A 78 -13.36 -18.25 -5.62
CA MET A 78 -13.75 -17.59 -6.86
C MET A 78 -15.22 -17.16 -6.77
N MET A 79 -15.44 -15.86 -6.62
CA MET A 79 -16.77 -15.26 -6.53
C MET A 79 -17.32 -14.96 -7.92
N PRO A 80 -18.49 -15.50 -8.31
CA PRO A 80 -19.16 -15.08 -9.53
C PRO A 80 -19.70 -13.65 -9.37
N VAL A 81 -19.42 -12.81 -10.36
CA VAL A 81 -19.81 -11.39 -10.36
C VAL A 81 -20.58 -10.99 -11.61
N GLU A 82 -21.40 -9.96 -11.48
CA GLU A 82 -22.05 -9.25 -12.57
C GLU A 82 -21.52 -7.82 -12.62
N ILE A 83 -21.36 -7.30 -13.85
CA ILE A 83 -20.85 -5.94 -14.07
C ILE A 83 -21.94 -5.19 -14.84
N PRO A 84 -22.85 -4.48 -14.14
CA PRO A 84 -23.87 -3.69 -14.81
C PRO A 84 -23.22 -2.64 -15.71
N GLY A 85 -23.57 -2.67 -17.00
CA GLY A 85 -22.97 -1.78 -17.99
C GLY A 85 -21.64 -2.27 -18.55
N VAL A 86 -21.31 -3.57 -18.44
CA VAL A 86 -20.11 -4.17 -19.05
C VAL A 86 -19.93 -3.81 -20.54
N ASN A 87 -21.03 -3.62 -21.27
CA ASN A 87 -21.04 -3.19 -22.67
C ASN A 87 -20.44 -1.79 -22.92
N HIS A 88 -20.24 -1.01 -21.86
CA HIS A 88 -19.59 0.30 -21.91
C HIS A 88 -18.07 0.24 -21.67
N LEU A 89 -17.54 -0.93 -21.31
CA LEU A 89 -16.11 -1.16 -21.11
C LEU A 89 -15.42 -1.56 -22.42
N THR A 90 -14.09 -1.47 -22.44
CA THR A 90 -13.24 -2.04 -23.50
C THR A 90 -13.22 -3.57 -23.45
N GLU A 91 -12.59 -4.24 -24.42
CA GLU A 91 -12.45 -5.71 -24.45
C GLU A 91 -11.90 -6.27 -23.13
N TYR A 92 -10.95 -5.56 -22.53
CA TYR A 92 -10.41 -5.89 -21.22
C TYR A 92 -10.87 -4.87 -20.18
N GLY A 93 -11.14 -5.36 -18.97
CA GLY A 93 -11.43 -4.54 -17.80
C GLY A 93 -10.53 -4.92 -16.64
N PHE A 94 -10.13 -3.95 -15.83
CA PHE A 94 -9.37 -4.16 -14.61
C PHE A 94 -10.30 -4.01 -13.41
N ILE A 95 -10.43 -5.07 -12.61
CA ILE A 95 -11.23 -5.09 -11.40
C ILE A 95 -10.35 -4.74 -10.21
N GLU A 96 -10.80 -3.78 -9.41
CA GLU A 96 -10.19 -3.41 -8.14
C GLU A 96 -11.21 -3.52 -7.00
N GLY A 97 -10.78 -4.07 -5.87
CA GLY A 97 -11.60 -4.21 -4.68
C GLY A 97 -11.92 -2.87 -4.02
N THR A 98 -13.14 -2.71 -3.53
CA THR A 98 -13.46 -1.54 -2.69
C THR A 98 -12.80 -1.70 -1.32
N THR A 99 -11.97 -0.73 -0.92
CA THR A 99 -11.24 -0.71 0.37
C THR A 99 -12.12 -0.49 1.61
N GLY A 100 -13.46 -0.49 1.44
CA GLY A 100 -14.43 -0.06 2.44
C GLY A 100 -15.50 -1.07 2.83
N THR A 101 -15.45 -2.32 2.37
CA THR A 101 -16.35 -3.34 2.92
C THR A 101 -15.92 -3.61 4.37
N ALA A 102 -16.78 -3.29 5.34
CA ALA A 102 -16.56 -3.49 6.78
C ALA A 102 -16.39 -4.97 7.20
N LYS A 103 -16.26 -5.87 6.22
CA LYS A 103 -16.10 -7.32 6.36
C LYS A 103 -14.62 -7.62 6.14
N SER A 104 -14.06 -8.58 6.87
CA SER A 104 -12.64 -9.00 6.77
C SER A 104 -12.31 -9.71 5.44
N THR A 105 -12.72 -9.12 4.32
CA THR A 105 -12.59 -9.65 2.97
C THR A 105 -11.71 -8.74 2.12
N LEU A 106 -10.87 -9.34 1.31
CA LEU A 106 -10.03 -8.69 0.32
C LEU A 106 -10.38 -9.24 -1.06
N THR A 107 -10.81 -8.37 -1.95
CA THR A 107 -10.95 -8.67 -3.38
C THR A 107 -9.59 -8.56 -4.04
N ILE A 108 -9.10 -9.62 -4.66
CA ILE A 108 -7.82 -9.61 -5.37
C ILE A 108 -8.02 -8.90 -6.71
N PRO A 109 -7.27 -7.82 -7.01
CA PRO A 109 -7.36 -7.14 -8.28
C PRO A 109 -6.96 -8.04 -9.46
N GLY A 110 -7.56 -7.83 -10.62
CA GLY A 110 -7.29 -8.65 -11.79
C GLY A 110 -7.89 -8.12 -13.09
N ILE A 111 -7.35 -8.59 -14.21
CA ILE A 111 -7.86 -8.28 -15.54
C ILE A 111 -8.87 -9.36 -15.95
N ILE A 112 -9.99 -8.94 -16.52
CA ILE A 112 -11.01 -9.80 -17.10
C ILE A 112 -11.22 -9.45 -18.58
N ASN A 113 -11.71 -10.42 -19.36
CA ASN A 113 -12.30 -10.14 -20.65
C ASN A 113 -13.78 -9.78 -20.43
N THR A 114 -14.20 -8.61 -20.89
CA THR A 114 -15.56 -8.08 -20.69
C THR A 114 -16.58 -8.71 -21.64
N GLN A 115 -16.11 -9.41 -22.66
CA GLN A 115 -16.95 -10.12 -23.63
C GLN A 115 -17.34 -11.53 -23.16
N ASP A 116 -16.76 -11.99 -22.05
CA ASP A 116 -17.09 -13.29 -21.48
C ASP A 116 -18.52 -13.31 -20.92
N GLN A 117 -19.19 -14.45 -21.03
CA GLN A 117 -20.56 -14.60 -20.51
C GLN A 117 -20.62 -14.62 -18.98
N ALA A 118 -19.52 -14.95 -18.31
CA ALA A 118 -19.43 -15.04 -16.87
C ALA A 118 -18.09 -14.50 -16.39
N HIS A 119 -18.14 -13.68 -15.35
CA HIS A 119 -16.98 -13.05 -14.75
C HIS A 119 -16.81 -13.56 -13.33
N PHE A 120 -15.57 -13.72 -12.90
CA PHE A 120 -15.24 -14.19 -11.56
C PHE A 120 -14.12 -13.35 -10.97
N VAL A 121 -14.15 -13.17 -9.65
CA VAL A 121 -13.13 -12.43 -8.91
C VAL A 121 -12.70 -13.26 -7.71
N ASN A 122 -11.40 -13.31 -7.41
CA ASN A 122 -10.92 -14.01 -6.24
C ASN A 122 -11.14 -13.13 -4.99
N VAL A 123 -11.82 -13.69 -3.99
CA VAL A 123 -12.14 -13.01 -2.73
C VAL A 123 -11.56 -13.82 -1.58
N VAL A 124 -10.75 -13.16 -0.77
CA VAL A 124 -10.07 -13.74 0.39
C VAL A 124 -10.74 -13.25 1.66
N ASN A 125 -11.21 -14.16 2.50
CA ASN A 125 -11.55 -13.83 3.88
C ASN A 125 -10.31 -14.01 4.75
N TYR A 126 -9.77 -12.91 5.27
CA TYR A 126 -8.59 -12.89 6.15
C TYR A 126 -8.97 -12.73 7.64
N GLY A 127 -10.26 -12.73 7.96
CA GLY A 127 -10.74 -12.68 9.34
C GLY A 127 -10.90 -14.06 9.97
N ASP A 128 -11.10 -14.07 11.29
CA ASP A 128 -11.30 -15.27 12.09
C ASP A 128 -12.75 -15.78 12.08
N ASN A 129 -13.69 -15.04 11.47
CA ASN A 129 -15.10 -15.38 11.39
C ASN A 129 -15.55 -15.62 9.94
N GLU A 130 -16.62 -16.38 9.76
CA GLU A 130 -17.28 -16.51 8.45
C GLU A 130 -17.82 -15.16 7.96
N VAL A 131 -17.72 -14.91 6.65
CA VAL A 131 -18.26 -13.70 6.03
C VAL A 131 -19.36 -14.07 5.04
N LYS A 132 -20.52 -13.44 5.18
CA LYS A 132 -21.66 -13.58 4.26
C LYS A 132 -21.68 -12.43 3.27
N LEU A 133 -21.62 -12.77 2.00
CA LEU A 133 -21.69 -11.86 0.87
C LEU A 133 -23.02 -12.08 0.17
N TYR A 134 -23.73 -10.98 -0.10
CA TYR A 134 -25.09 -11.04 -0.63
C TYR A 134 -25.12 -10.60 -2.09
N LYS A 135 -26.02 -11.20 -2.86
CA LYS A 135 -26.32 -10.84 -4.24
C LYS A 135 -26.61 -9.34 -4.36
N LYS A 136 -26.08 -8.71 -5.42
CA LYS A 136 -26.10 -7.25 -5.68
C LYS A 136 -25.26 -6.38 -4.74
N GLU A 137 -24.58 -6.96 -3.74
CA GLU A 137 -23.60 -6.21 -2.97
C GLU A 137 -22.40 -5.88 -3.87
N THR A 138 -21.93 -4.63 -3.80
CA THR A 138 -20.80 -4.15 -4.59
C THR A 138 -19.50 -4.61 -3.95
N ILE A 139 -18.65 -5.31 -4.71
CA ILE A 139 -17.38 -5.87 -4.24
C ILE A 139 -16.16 -5.11 -4.76
N GLY A 140 -16.36 -4.27 -5.76
CA GLY A 140 -15.30 -3.53 -6.43
C GLY A 140 -15.81 -2.69 -7.58
N THR A 141 -14.86 -2.14 -8.31
CA THR A 141 -15.07 -1.41 -9.57
C THR A 141 -14.28 -2.08 -10.67
N CYS A 142 -14.82 -2.05 -11.89
CA CYS A 142 -14.17 -2.52 -13.10
C CYS A 142 -13.97 -1.32 -14.03
N GLU A 143 -12.74 -0.98 -14.32
CA GLU A 143 -12.38 0.08 -15.25
C GLU A 143 -11.90 -0.49 -16.59
N SER A 144 -12.16 0.22 -17.68
CA SER A 144 -11.62 -0.14 -19.00
C SER A 144 -10.09 -0.22 -18.97
N TYR A 145 -9.55 -1.35 -19.43
CA TYR A 145 -8.11 -1.57 -19.53
C TYR A 145 -7.68 -1.56 -21.00
N THR A 146 -6.75 -0.67 -21.36
CA THR A 146 -6.10 -0.65 -22.66
C THR A 146 -4.59 -0.82 -22.49
N GLU A 147 -3.93 -1.51 -23.44
CA GLU A 147 -2.47 -1.78 -23.37
C GLU A 147 -1.62 -0.50 -23.22
N HIS A 148 -2.16 0.66 -23.59
CA HIS A 148 -1.51 1.96 -23.46
C HIS A 148 -1.45 2.51 -22.02
N HIS A 149 -2.03 1.83 -21.02
CA HIS A 149 -1.94 2.23 -19.61
C HIS A 149 -0.66 1.75 -18.90
N LEU A 150 0.19 0.98 -19.58
CA LEU A 150 1.53 0.68 -19.08
C LEU A 150 2.41 1.92 -19.25
N ASN A 151 2.32 2.90 -18.34
CA ASN A 151 3.38 3.89 -18.20
C ASN A 151 4.61 3.14 -17.63
N PRO A 152 5.73 3.03 -18.38
CA PRO A 152 6.93 2.38 -17.88
C PRO A 152 7.47 3.04 -16.60
N GLU A 153 7.12 4.30 -16.35
CA GLU A 153 7.47 5.03 -15.12
C GLU A 153 6.64 4.58 -13.89
N GLN A 154 5.46 3.99 -14.09
CA GLN A 154 4.63 3.42 -13.01
C GLN A 154 4.98 1.96 -12.71
N ILE A 155 5.74 1.31 -13.60
CA ILE A 155 6.41 0.06 -13.26
C ILE A 155 7.49 0.43 -12.25
N ARG A 156 7.16 0.36 -10.96
CA ARG A 156 8.19 0.16 -9.94
C ARG A 156 8.83 -1.18 -10.27
N THR A 157 9.90 -1.13 -11.04
CA THR A 157 10.92 -2.14 -10.97
C THR A 157 11.33 -2.11 -9.50
N LEU A 158 10.85 -3.07 -8.70
CA LEU A 158 11.49 -3.40 -7.42
C LEU A 158 12.95 -3.52 -7.81
N GLN A 159 13.73 -2.54 -7.38
CA GLN A 159 14.97 -2.20 -8.05
C GLN A 159 15.74 -3.48 -8.34
N LYS A 160 16.22 -3.54 -9.58
CA LYS A 160 17.39 -4.31 -9.96
C LYS A 160 18.55 -3.74 -9.15
N ASP A 161 18.49 -3.87 -7.82
CA ASP A 161 19.62 -3.73 -6.94
C ASP A 161 20.64 -4.65 -7.55
N CYS A 162 21.72 -4.04 -8.03
CA CYS A 162 22.70 -4.71 -8.86
C CYS A 162 23.31 -5.84 -8.05
N PHE A 163 22.76 -7.03 -8.22
CA PHE A 163 23.31 -8.29 -7.75
C PHE A 163 24.57 -8.53 -8.58
N THR A 164 25.69 -7.97 -8.15
CA THR A 164 26.98 -8.50 -8.54
C THR A 164 27.05 -9.89 -7.94
N ALA A 165 26.76 -10.91 -8.74
CA ALA A 165 27.12 -12.27 -8.41
C ALA A 165 28.64 -12.30 -8.29
N SER A 166 29.17 -12.10 -7.07
CA SER A 166 30.54 -12.48 -6.77
C SER A 166 30.56 -14.00 -6.78
N GLU A 167 31.53 -14.58 -7.48
CA GLU A 167 31.74 -16.04 -7.43
C GLU A 167 32.16 -16.50 -6.02
N GLU A 168 32.64 -15.57 -5.20
CA GLU A 168 33.07 -15.81 -3.82
C GLU A 168 32.00 -15.41 -2.80
N ILE A 169 31.88 -16.21 -1.74
CA ILE A 169 30.94 -16.01 -0.65
C ILE A 169 31.51 -14.96 0.31
N PRO A 170 30.72 -13.93 0.68
CA PRO A 170 31.11 -12.94 1.67
C PRO A 170 31.46 -13.56 3.03
N GLU A 171 32.46 -13.00 3.71
CA GLU A 171 32.98 -13.52 4.99
C GLU A 171 31.86 -13.73 6.03
N HIS A 172 30.95 -12.76 6.16
CA HIS A 172 29.85 -12.80 7.14
C HIS A 172 28.81 -13.92 6.88
N LEU A 173 28.81 -14.52 5.70
CA LEU A 173 27.90 -15.61 5.33
C LEU A 173 28.56 -16.99 5.38
N THR A 174 29.87 -17.05 5.64
CA THR A 174 30.63 -18.31 5.63
C THR A 174 30.12 -19.28 6.70
N ASP A 175 29.86 -18.78 7.92
CA ASP A 175 29.28 -19.58 9.01
C ASP A 175 27.88 -20.11 8.63
N LEU A 176 27.04 -19.24 8.06
CA LEU A 176 25.68 -19.60 7.66
C LEU A 176 25.69 -20.69 6.59
N LEU A 177 26.52 -20.53 5.55
CA LEU A 177 26.69 -21.57 4.53
C LEU A 177 27.12 -22.89 5.17
N GLN A 178 28.16 -22.88 6.00
CA GLN A 178 28.70 -24.09 6.61
C GLN A 178 27.65 -24.85 7.42
N ARG A 179 26.88 -24.12 8.24
CA ARG A 179 25.81 -24.70 9.07
C ARG A 179 24.65 -25.21 8.22
N SER A 180 24.30 -24.51 7.15
CA SER A 180 23.20 -24.88 6.25
C SER A 180 23.57 -25.94 5.21
N SER A 181 24.86 -26.18 4.95
CA SER A 181 25.33 -27.13 3.92
C SER A 181 25.72 -28.52 4.44
N THR A 182 25.51 -28.81 5.74
CA THR A 182 26.02 -30.05 6.38
C THR A 182 25.52 -31.35 5.72
N TYR A 183 24.29 -31.34 5.18
CA TYR A 183 23.64 -32.51 4.57
C TYR A 183 23.33 -32.33 3.08
N LEU A 184 23.95 -31.34 2.44
CA LEU A 184 23.75 -31.04 1.02
C LEU A 184 24.82 -31.71 0.17
N ILE A 185 24.44 -32.16 -1.02
CA ILE A 185 25.40 -32.61 -2.05
C ILE A 185 26.07 -31.39 -2.70
N GLU A 186 27.21 -31.60 -3.36
CA GLU A 186 28.05 -30.50 -3.85
C GLU A 186 27.32 -29.53 -4.80
N ASP A 187 26.46 -30.04 -5.69
CA ASP A 187 25.65 -29.19 -6.58
C ASP A 187 24.68 -28.29 -5.80
N GLN A 188 23.99 -28.86 -4.80
CA GLN A 188 23.08 -28.11 -3.92
C GLN A 188 23.82 -27.10 -3.06
N ARG A 189 25.02 -27.46 -2.58
CA ARG A 189 25.90 -26.56 -1.84
C ARG A 189 26.34 -25.39 -2.71
N GLN A 190 26.66 -25.63 -3.98
CA GLN A 190 27.02 -24.58 -4.93
C GLN A 190 25.83 -23.67 -5.26
N GLN A 191 24.63 -24.23 -5.41
CA GLN A 191 23.39 -23.46 -5.57
C GLN A 191 23.11 -22.58 -4.35
N LEU A 192 23.26 -23.12 -3.14
CA LEU A 192 23.08 -22.38 -1.89
C LEU A 192 24.12 -21.25 -1.77
N SER A 193 25.37 -21.52 -2.09
CA SER A 193 26.45 -20.51 -2.14
C SER A 193 26.06 -19.33 -3.04
N ARG A 194 25.64 -19.61 -4.28
CA ARG A 194 25.21 -18.57 -5.23
C ARG A 194 24.02 -17.77 -4.69
N LEU A 195 23.05 -18.44 -4.06
CA LEU A 195 21.88 -17.78 -3.48
C LEU A 195 22.28 -16.84 -2.32
N LEU A 196 23.15 -17.29 -1.43
CA LEU A 196 23.62 -16.48 -0.31
C LEU A 196 24.44 -15.28 -0.78
N SER A 197 25.34 -15.46 -1.76
CA SER A 197 26.09 -14.37 -2.37
C SER A 197 25.18 -13.38 -3.09
N GLN A 198 24.14 -13.88 -3.79
CA GLN A 198 23.15 -13.04 -4.44
C GLN A 198 22.41 -12.18 -3.41
N TYR A 199 21.91 -12.75 -2.33
CA TYR A 199 21.14 -12.01 -1.32
C TYR A 199 21.99 -11.54 -0.12
N GLN A 200 23.28 -11.28 -0.34
CA GLN A 200 24.22 -11.01 0.75
C GLN A 200 23.88 -9.78 1.61
N ASN A 201 23.18 -8.82 1.02
CA ASN A 201 22.74 -7.56 1.63
C ASN A 201 21.50 -7.71 2.52
N VAL A 202 20.78 -8.82 2.43
CA VAL A 202 19.61 -9.11 3.27
C VAL A 202 20.04 -9.55 4.67
N PHE A 203 21.26 -10.08 4.80
CA PHE A 203 21.79 -10.57 6.07
C PHE A 203 22.64 -9.51 6.75
N SER A 204 22.37 -9.29 8.03
CA SER A 204 23.15 -8.39 8.88
C SER A 204 24.60 -8.86 8.97
N ARG A 205 25.56 -7.97 8.67
CA ARG A 205 27.00 -8.26 8.83
C ARG A 205 27.44 -8.24 10.30
N THR A 206 26.80 -7.40 11.09
CA THR A 206 27.07 -7.19 12.52
C THR A 206 25.77 -6.87 13.25
N ASP A 207 25.77 -6.95 14.58
CA ASP A 207 24.62 -6.54 15.42
C ASP A 207 24.22 -5.06 15.21
N ASP A 208 25.13 -4.26 14.64
CA ASP A 208 24.92 -2.85 14.34
C ASP A 208 24.33 -2.59 12.95
N ASP A 209 24.09 -3.63 12.14
CA ASP A 209 23.57 -3.52 10.77
C ASP A 209 22.03 -3.35 10.79
N ILE A 210 21.61 -2.27 11.43
CA ILE A 210 20.20 -1.92 11.59
C ILE A 210 19.77 -1.18 10.32
N GLY A 211 18.91 -1.80 9.54
CA GLY A 211 18.36 -1.20 8.33
C GLY A 211 17.54 0.06 8.60
N ARG A 212 17.51 0.97 7.61
CA ARG A 212 16.69 2.18 7.62
C ARG A 212 15.91 2.25 6.31
N THR A 213 14.64 2.65 6.37
CA THR A 213 13.84 2.99 5.20
C THR A 213 13.47 4.47 5.22
N ASP A 214 13.50 5.10 4.06
CA ASP A 214 13.07 6.47 3.79
C ASP A 214 11.66 6.53 3.19
N LEU A 215 11.06 5.38 2.88
CA LEU A 215 9.76 5.28 2.22
C LEU A 215 8.59 5.79 3.08
N VAL A 216 8.67 5.59 4.39
CA VAL A 216 7.63 5.99 5.34
C VAL A 216 8.28 6.54 6.60
N THR A 217 7.77 7.68 7.07
CA THR A 217 8.11 8.23 8.39
C THR A 217 6.95 7.97 9.34
N HIS A 218 7.21 7.27 10.45
CA HIS A 218 6.18 7.03 11.46
C HIS A 218 5.90 8.28 12.28
N ARG A 219 4.62 8.65 12.40
CA ARG A 219 4.16 9.76 13.24
C ARG A 219 3.36 9.21 14.42
N ILE A 220 3.83 9.50 15.63
CA ILE A 220 3.09 9.20 16.86
C ILE A 220 2.14 10.36 17.15
N ASN A 221 0.84 10.09 17.22
CA ASN A 221 -0.17 11.09 17.56
C ASN A 221 -0.38 11.12 19.09
N THR A 222 0.09 12.19 19.74
CA THR A 222 -0.04 12.38 21.19
C THR A 222 -1.36 13.03 21.62
N GLY A 223 -2.25 13.40 20.69
CA GLY A 223 -3.53 14.05 20.98
C GLY A 223 -3.37 15.29 21.88
N ASN A 224 -4.13 15.34 22.97
CA ASN A 224 -4.10 16.42 23.97
C ASN A 224 -3.14 16.14 25.15
N ALA A 225 -2.24 15.16 25.03
CA ALA A 225 -1.30 14.83 26.11
C ALA A 225 -0.31 15.98 26.34
N ILE A 226 -0.16 16.39 27.59
CA ILE A 226 0.77 17.43 28.02
C ILE A 226 2.19 16.83 28.10
N PRO A 227 3.24 17.51 27.61
CA PRO A 227 4.61 17.03 27.72
C PRO A 227 5.03 16.69 29.15
N PHE A 228 5.59 15.50 29.35
CA PHE A 228 6.18 15.11 30.62
C PHE A 228 7.71 15.17 30.55
N ARG A 229 8.35 15.75 31.56
CA ARG A 229 9.81 15.84 31.67
C ARG A 229 10.29 15.26 32.99
N GLN A 230 10.86 14.07 32.94
CA GLN A 230 11.53 13.47 34.09
C GLN A 230 12.98 13.95 34.19
N ARG A 231 13.43 14.26 35.40
CA ARG A 231 14.84 14.55 35.67
C ARG A 231 15.66 13.26 35.53
N SER A 232 16.74 13.33 34.74
CA SER A 232 17.69 12.23 34.59
C SER A 232 18.22 11.75 35.95
N ARG A 233 18.23 10.43 36.17
CA ARG A 233 18.74 9.81 37.40
C ARG A 233 20.26 9.67 37.34
N ARG A 234 20.92 9.79 38.51
CA ARG A 234 22.36 9.52 38.61
C ARG A 234 22.63 8.05 38.37
N MET A 235 23.46 7.75 37.37
CA MET A 235 23.90 6.39 37.11
C MET A 235 25.02 5.97 38.07
N PRO A 236 24.97 4.75 38.66
CA PRO A 236 26.02 4.25 39.51
C PRO A 236 27.38 4.24 38.79
N LEU A 237 28.47 4.58 39.49
CA LEU A 237 29.80 4.75 38.89
C LEU A 237 30.24 3.56 38.01
N GLY A 238 30.02 2.32 38.48
CA GLY A 238 30.38 1.11 37.73
C GLY A 238 29.59 0.87 36.45
N LYS A 239 28.55 1.66 36.16
CA LYS A 239 27.69 1.56 34.97
C LYS A 239 27.79 2.76 34.02
N GLN A 240 28.47 3.84 34.43
CA GLN A 240 28.56 5.08 33.64
C GLN A 240 29.32 4.87 32.33
N GLU A 241 30.41 4.10 32.35
CA GLU A 241 31.19 3.85 31.14
C GLU A 241 30.39 3.04 30.10
N MET A 242 29.61 2.06 30.56
CA MET A 242 28.75 1.25 29.70
C MET A 242 27.63 2.07 29.07
N GLU A 243 26.98 2.94 29.85
CA GLU A 243 25.99 3.89 29.34
C GLU A 243 26.59 4.81 28.27
N LYS A 244 27.75 5.41 28.58
CA LYS A 244 28.43 6.34 27.66
C LYS A 244 28.85 5.65 26.37
N SER A 245 29.43 4.45 26.47
CA SER A 245 29.83 3.66 25.31
C SER A 245 28.64 3.34 24.41
N GLU A 246 27.50 2.98 24.99
CA GLU A 246 26.31 2.60 24.22
C GLU A 246 25.63 3.81 23.56
N VAL A 247 25.54 4.93 24.27
CA VAL A 247 25.02 6.20 23.71
C VAL A 247 25.90 6.67 22.54
N ASN A 248 27.23 6.63 22.70
CA ASN A 248 28.15 6.99 21.63
C ASN A 248 28.02 6.05 20.42
N ARG A 249 27.92 4.73 20.65
CA ARG A 249 27.69 3.74 19.59
C ARG A 249 26.42 4.07 18.80
N MET A 250 25.31 4.37 19.47
CA MET A 250 24.05 4.71 18.80
C MET A 250 24.10 6.05 18.05
N LEU A 251 24.83 7.05 18.57
CA LEU A 251 25.07 8.32 17.90
C LEU A 251 25.89 8.14 16.62
N ASP A 252 27.01 7.42 16.71
CA ASP A 252 27.91 7.17 15.58
C ASP A 252 27.21 6.40 14.44
N LYS A 253 26.25 5.53 14.80
CA LYS A 253 25.42 4.79 13.85
C LYS A 253 24.20 5.56 13.35
N GLY A 254 23.95 6.77 13.85
CA GLY A 254 22.79 7.59 13.47
C GLY A 254 21.44 7.02 13.88
N ILE A 255 21.41 6.14 14.90
CA ILE A 255 20.18 5.57 15.46
C ILE A 255 19.48 6.60 16.35
N ILE A 256 20.26 7.42 17.06
CA ILE A 256 19.79 8.53 17.88
C ILE A 256 20.47 9.83 17.45
N GLU A 257 19.85 10.95 17.78
CA GLU A 257 20.41 12.28 17.54
C GLU A 257 20.16 13.20 18.75
N PRO A 258 21.01 14.24 18.95
CA PRO A 258 20.74 15.26 19.95
C PRO A 258 19.43 16.00 19.65
N SER A 259 18.58 16.16 20.66
CA SER A 259 17.31 16.88 20.52
C SER A 259 17.03 17.80 21.71
N SER A 260 16.25 18.86 21.46
CA SER A 260 15.75 19.79 22.49
C SER A 260 14.24 19.59 22.67
N SER A 261 13.85 18.53 23.38
CA SER A 261 12.44 18.14 23.56
C SER A 261 11.85 18.59 24.90
N PRO A 262 10.56 19.01 24.94
CA PRO A 262 9.84 19.18 26.20
C PRO A 262 9.50 17.83 26.86
N TRP A 263 9.61 16.72 26.12
CA TRP A 263 9.45 15.36 26.62
C TRP A 263 10.80 14.79 27.06
N ALA A 264 10.87 14.16 28.23
CA ALA A 264 12.07 13.45 28.68
C ALA A 264 11.74 12.29 29.61
N SER A 265 12.30 11.13 29.31
CA SER A 265 12.21 9.92 30.12
C SER A 265 13.58 9.48 30.62
N ASN A 266 13.60 8.79 31.76
CA ASN A 266 14.85 8.24 32.28
C ASN A 266 15.31 7.02 31.46
N ILE A 267 16.63 6.92 31.29
CA ILE A 267 17.29 5.74 30.75
C ILE A 267 17.47 4.72 31.88
N VAL A 268 17.16 3.46 31.61
CA VAL A 268 17.41 2.36 32.54
C VAL A 268 18.32 1.33 31.88
N LEU A 269 19.44 1.01 32.55
CA LEU A 269 20.39 0.00 32.09
C LEU A 269 20.03 -1.37 32.66
N VAL A 270 19.59 -2.26 31.79
CA VAL A 270 19.25 -3.66 32.15
C VAL A 270 20.32 -4.60 31.61
N MET A 271 20.81 -5.49 32.47
CA MET A 271 21.74 -6.55 32.08
C MET A 271 20.96 -7.78 31.59
N LYS A 272 21.20 -8.20 30.36
CA LYS A 272 20.66 -9.45 29.83
C LYS A 272 21.49 -10.63 30.37
N LYS A 273 20.83 -11.69 30.85
CA LYS A 273 21.50 -12.88 31.38
C LYS A 273 21.85 -13.84 30.23
N MET A 274 23.14 -14.15 30.09
CA MET A 274 23.74 -15.25 29.30
C MET A 274 23.28 -15.36 27.84
N ALA A 275 23.75 -14.44 26.99
CA ALA A 275 24.34 -14.65 25.67
C ALA A 275 24.58 -13.26 25.07
N ALA A 276 25.85 -12.85 24.98
CA ALA A 276 26.36 -11.51 24.67
C ALA A 276 26.12 -10.43 25.76
N LEU A 277 27.17 -9.68 26.06
CA LEU A 277 27.24 -8.52 26.97
C LEU A 277 26.48 -7.30 26.40
N GLY A 278 25.25 -7.50 25.94
CA GLY A 278 24.39 -6.42 25.46
C GLY A 278 23.64 -5.78 26.62
N ALA A 279 23.96 -4.52 26.92
CA ALA A 279 23.13 -3.71 27.80
C ALA A 279 22.02 -3.06 26.97
N VAL A 280 20.77 -3.20 27.40
CA VAL A 280 19.65 -2.55 26.71
C VAL A 280 19.38 -1.22 27.40
N LEU A 281 19.45 -0.13 26.63
CA LEU A 281 18.96 1.18 27.05
C LEU A 281 17.47 1.25 26.72
N ILE A 282 16.62 1.15 27.74
CA ILE A 282 15.18 1.32 27.57
C ILE A 282 14.84 2.75 27.96
N THR A 283 14.20 3.48 27.04
CA THR A 283 13.48 4.72 27.34
C THR A 283 11.99 4.38 27.39
N GLY A 284 11.34 4.63 28.53
CA GLY A 284 9.90 4.46 28.66
C GLY A 284 9.19 5.73 28.21
N PHE A 285 8.34 5.66 27.19
CA PHE A 285 7.36 6.71 26.88
C PHE A 285 6.07 6.47 27.66
#